data_AF-A0A328A4M0-F1
#
_entry.id   AF-A0A328A4M0-F1
#
_cell.length_a   1.000
_cell.length_b   1.000
_cell.length_c   1.000
_cell.angle_alpha   90.00
_cell.angle_beta   90.00
_cell.angle_gamma   90.00
#
_symmetry.space_group_name_H-M   'P 1'
#
loop_
_entity.id
_entity.type
_entity.pdbx_description
1 polymer ?
#
loop_
_entity_poly.entity_id
_entity_poly.type
_entity_poly.pdbx_seq_one_letter_code
_entity_poly.pdbx_strand_id
1 'polypeptide(L)' 'MKIRTNNGESLQCKVYIHENKKEETILVSVPDIFFSIQFDYDIYGDALVDHLYHHLFNILDEKEANQLALSIAQWTSEV' A
#
# COMPACT_ATOMS: atom_id res chain seq x y z
N MET A 1 -2.90 -3.51 -14.06
CA MET A 1 -1.99 -2.69 -13.23
C MET A 1 -2.58 -1.30 -13.15
N LYS A 2 -2.85 -0.81 -11.93
CA LYS A 2 -3.31 0.56 -11.64
C LYS A 2 -2.12 1.34 -11.06
N ILE A 3 -2.02 2.63 -11.35
CA ILE A 3 -0.99 3.52 -10.78
C ILE A 3 -1.74 4.64 -10.08
N ARG A 4 -1.43 4.86 -8.81
CA ARG A 4 -1.99 5.92 -7.96
C ARG A 4 -0.88 6.90 -7.60
N THR A 5 -1.24 8.16 -7.42
CA THR A 5 -0.33 9.18 -6.90
C THR A 5 -0.71 9.45 -5.46
N ASN A 6 0.22 9.22 -4.54
CA ASN A 6 0.09 9.70 -3.18
C ASN A 6 0.61 11.13 -3.13
N ASN A 7 -0.18 12.05 -2.57
CA ASN A 7 0.21 13.44 -2.35
C ASN A 7 0.31 13.69 -0.84
N GLY A 8 1.23 12.98 -0.18
CA GLY A 8 1.55 13.24 1.22
C GLY A 8 2.20 14.61 1.41
N GLU A 9 2.19 15.11 2.64
CA GLU A 9 2.77 16.43 2.96
C GLU A 9 4.29 16.47 2.69
N SER A 10 5.02 15.42 3.05
CA SER A 10 6.48 15.31 2.84
C SER A 10 6.84 14.30 1.75
N LEU A 11 6.01 13.27 1.53
CA LEU A 11 6.22 12.29 0.47
C LEU A 11 5.13 12.34 -0.61
N GLN A 12 5.51 12.86 -1.78
CA GLN A 12 4.77 12.66 -3.02
C GLN A 12 5.37 11.48 -3.79
N CYS A 13 4.61 10.41 -4.00
CA CYS A 13 5.13 9.18 -4.61
C CYS A 13 4.11 8.49 -5.51
N LYS A 14 4.61 7.62 -6.39
CA LYS A 14 3.77 6.73 -7.20
C LYS A 14 3.61 5.38 -6.54
N VAL A 15 2.36 4.91 -6.46
CA VAL A 15 1.98 3.61 -5.93
C VAL A 15 1.46 2.74 -7.07
N TYR A 16 2.17 1.65 -7.32
CA TYR A 16 1.86 0.68 -8.36
C TYR A 16 1.11 -0.47 -7.73
N ILE A 17 -0.08 -0.77 -8.26
CA ILE A 17 -0.96 -1.82 -7.74
C ILE A 17 -1.23 -2.82 -8.86
N HIS A 18 -0.90 -4.08 -8.62
CA HIS A 18 -1.18 -5.18 -9.52
C HIS A 18 -2.01 -6.24 -8.79
N GLU A 19 -3.12 -6.64 -9.42
CA GLU A 19 -3.98 -7.70 -8.94
C GLU A 19 -3.70 -8.97 -9.75
N ASN A 20 -3.32 -10.05 -9.06
CA ASN A 20 -3.15 -11.37 -9.63
C ASN A 20 -4.35 -12.24 -9.27
N LYS A 21 -5.38 -12.22 -10.13
CA LYS A 21 -6.63 -12.99 -9.96
C LYS A 21 -6.43 -14.51 -9.95
N LYS A 22 -5.33 -15.03 -10.49
CA LYS A 22 -5.07 -16.47 -10.51
C LYS A 22 -4.59 -16.98 -9.16
N GLU A 23 -3.86 -16.14 -8.44
CA GLU A 23 -3.28 -16.46 -7.13
C GLU A 23 -4.03 -15.78 -5.99
N GLU A 24 -5.06 -14.99 -6.30
CA GLU A 24 -5.85 -14.22 -5.33
C GLU A 24 -4.98 -13.29 -4.46
N THR A 25 -3.98 -12.67 -5.11
CA THR A 25 -3.02 -11.78 -4.45
C THR A 25 -2.98 -10.39 -5.05
N ILE A 26 -2.60 -9.41 -4.23
CA ILE A 26 -2.33 -8.04 -4.64
C ILE A 26 -0.85 -7.74 -4.38
N LEU A 27 -0.17 -7.23 -5.39
CA LEU A 27 1.18 -6.67 -5.30
C LEU A 27 1.09 -5.15 -5.29
N VAL A 28 1.69 -4.54 -4.28
CA VAL A 28 1.86 -3.09 -4.17
C VAL A 28 3.35 -2.77 -4.21
N SER A 29 3.74 -1.75 -4.98
CA SER A 29 5.11 -1.23 -5.02
C SER A 29 5.13 0.29 -5.00
N VAL A 30 6.01 0.85 -4.18
CA VAL A 30 6.27 2.28 -4.05
C VAL A 30 7.78 2.50 -4.25
N PRO A 31 8.24 2.70 -5.49
CA PRO A 31 9.67 2.76 -5.82
C PRO A 31 10.42 3.89 -5.13
N ASP A 32 9.77 5.05 -4.92
CA ASP A 32 10.39 6.24 -4.30
C ASP A 32 10.93 5.96 -2.88
N ILE A 33 10.39 4.94 -2.21
CA ILE A 33 10.78 4.53 -0.85
C ILE A 33 11.31 3.08 -0.81
N PHE A 34 11.66 2.52 -1.97
CA PHE A 34 12.15 1.14 -2.11
C PHE A 34 11.24 0.08 -1.47
N PHE A 35 9.93 0.32 -1.47
CA PHE A 35 8.96 -0.55 -0.81
C PHE A 35 8.20 -1.41 -1.82
N SER A 36 8.00 -2.67 -1.47
CA SER A 36 7.05 -3.55 -2.15
C SER A 36 6.49 -4.58 -1.17
N ILE A 37 5.23 -4.94 -1.35
CA ILE A 37 4.56 -5.96 -0.55
C ILE A 37 3.56 -6.72 -1.41
N GLN A 38 3.44 -8.02 -1.15
CA GLN A 38 2.40 -8.87 -1.72
C GLN A 38 1.57 -9.43 -0.57
N PHE A 39 0.25 -9.46 -0.75
CA PHE A 39 -0.68 -10.01 0.24
C PHE A 39 -1.90 -10.66 -0.43
N ASP A 40 -2.51 -11.61 0.28
CA ASP A 40 -3.70 -12.34 -0.16
C ASP A 40 -4.98 -11.54 0.11
N TYR A 41 -6.06 -11.85 -0.61
CA TYR A 41 -7.35 -11.15 -0.46
C TYR A 41 -7.99 -11.32 0.94
N ASP A 42 -7.57 -12.35 1.68
CA ASP A 42 -8.01 -12.61 3.04
C ASP A 42 -7.55 -11.52 4.03
N ILE A 43 -6.56 -10.71 3.66
CA ILE A 43 -6.09 -9.56 4.44
C ILE A 43 -6.75 -8.29 3.92
N TYR A 44 -7.79 -7.82 4.61
CA TYR A 44 -8.58 -6.65 4.21
C TYR A 44 -8.97 -5.77 5.40
N GLY A 45 -9.52 -4.58 5.11
CA GLY A 45 -9.97 -3.63 6.12
C GLY A 45 -8.87 -3.22 7.09
N ASP A 46 -9.20 -3.13 8.38
CA ASP A 46 -8.26 -2.70 9.43
C ASP A 46 -7.02 -3.61 9.53
N ALA A 47 -7.19 -4.92 9.32
CA ALA A 47 -6.08 -5.87 9.35
C ALA A 47 -5.04 -5.58 8.24
N LEU A 48 -5.50 -5.15 7.06
CA LEU A 48 -4.61 -4.74 5.97
C LEU A 48 -3.92 -3.42 6.29
N VAL A 49 -4.65 -2.45 6.86
CA VAL A 49 -4.08 -1.16 7.26
C VAL A 49 -2.96 -1.37 8.28
N ASP A 50 -3.22 -2.15 9.34
CA ASP A 50 -2.24 -2.45 10.38
C ASP A 50 -1.01 -3.17 9.80
N HIS A 51 -1.24 -4.17 8.93
CA HIS A 51 -0.15 -4.89 8.27
C HIS A 51 0.72 -3.95 7.44
N LEU A 52 0.13 -3.10 6.61
CA LEU A 52 0.85 -2.11 5.79
C LEU A 52 1.59 -1.10 6.66
N TYR A 53 0.93 -0.58 7.69
CA TYR A 53 1.52 0.38 8.62
C TYR A 53 2.78 -0.18 9.29
N HIS A 54 2.74 -1.42 9.79
CA HIS A 54 3.89 -2.05 10.44
C HIS A 54 5.12 -2.17 9.54
N HIS A 55 4.93 -2.39 8.23
CA HIS A 55 6.05 -2.41 7.29
C HIS A 55 6.52 -1.00 6.93
N LEU A 56 5.58 -0.08 6.66
CA LEU A 56 5.87 1.29 6.23
C LEU A 56 6.52 2.13 7.34
N PHE A 57 6.18 1.91 8.60
CA PHE A 57 6.75 2.64 9.75
C PHE A 57 8.26 2.40 9.93
N ASN A 58 8.81 1.34 9.34
CA ASN A 58 10.28 1.14 9.34
C ASN A 58 11.00 2.07 8.35
N ILE A 59 10.26 2.76 7.48
CA ILE A 59 10.78 3.52 6.33
C ILE A 59 10.34 4.99 6.41
N LEU A 60 9.11 5.23 6.88
CA LEU A 60 8.46 6.53 6.96
C LEU A 60 8.19 6.91 8.41
N ASP A 61 7.90 8.19 8.65
CA ASP A 61 7.37 8.59 9.95
C ASP A 61 5.98 8.00 10.21
N GLU A 62 5.56 7.99 11.48
CA GLU A 62 4.28 7.43 11.93
C GLU A 62 3.08 7.98 11.17
N LYS A 63 3.05 9.30 10.94
CA LYS A 63 1.92 9.97 10.30
C LYS A 63 1.84 9.58 8.83
N GLU A 64 2.97 9.62 8.12
CA GLU A 64 3.06 9.26 6.71
C GLU A 64 2.82 7.77 6.47
N ALA A 65 3.40 6.90 7.30
CA ALA A 65 3.18 5.46 7.23
C ALA A 65 1.70 5.12 7.35
N ASN A 66 1.00 5.73 8.32
CA ASN A 66 -0.42 5.50 8.53
C ASN A 66 -1.27 6.05 7.35
N GLN A 67 -0.97 7.27 6.88
CA GLN A 67 -1.68 7.86 5.73
C GLN A 67 -1.51 7.03 4.45
N LEU A 68 -0.30 6.56 4.18
CA LEU A 68 -0.01 5.74 3.01
C LEU A 68 -0.65 4.35 3.13
N ALA A 69 -0.63 3.73 4.32
CA ALA A 69 -1.30 2.46 4.60
C ALA A 69 -2.81 2.55 4.34
N LEU A 70 -3.48 3.57 4.87
CA LEU A 70 -4.91 3.84 4.64
C LEU A 70 -5.21 4.03 3.15
N SER A 71 -4.39 4.82 2.46
CA SER A 71 -4.57 5.10 1.03
C SER A 71 -4.41 3.84 0.17
N ILE A 72 -3.39 3.03 0.45
CA ILE A 72 -3.17 1.75 -0.24
C ILE A 72 -4.35 0.81 0.01
N ALA A 73 -4.74 0.60 1.27
CA ALA A 73 -5.86 -0.28 1.63
C ALA A 73 -7.16 0.13 0.93
N GLN A 74 -7.44 1.44 0.87
CA GLN A 74 -8.56 1.99 0.12
C GLN A 74 -8.43 1.63 -1.38
N TRP A 75 -7.30 1.96 -2.01
CA TRP A 75 -7.13 1.71 -3.44
C TRP A 75 -7.18 0.23 -3.80
N THR A 76 -6.71 -0.65 -2.91
CA THR A 76 -6.75 -2.10 -3.12
C THR A 76 -8.15 -2.69 -2.95
N SER A 77 -9.03 -2.03 -2.19
CA SER A 77 -10.46 -2.39 -2.10
C SER A 77 -11.28 -2.03 -3.35
N GLU A 78 -10.77 -1.09 -4.17
CA GLU A 78 -11.40 -0.65 -5.42
C GLU A 78 -10.91 -1.44 -6.65
N VAL A 79 -10.09 -2.48 -6.45
CA VAL A 79 -9.39 -3.14 -7.56
C VAL A 79 -10.31 -4.00 -8.39
#